data_AF-A0A519VZW0-F1
#
_entry.id   AF-A0A519VZW0-F1
#
_cell.length_a   1.000
_cell.length_b   1.000
_cell.length_c   1.000
_cell.angle_alpha   90.00
_cell.angle_beta   90.00
_cell.angle_gamma   90.00
#
_symmetry.space_group_name_H-M   'P 1'
#
loop_
_entity.id
_entity.type
_entity.pdbx_description
1 polymer ?
#
loop_
_entity_poly.entity_id
_entity_poly.type
_entity_poly.pdbx_seq_one_letter_code
_entity_poly.pdbx_strand_id
1 'polypeptide(L)'
;MDCVTEKKSAGIKFSFVTHNTSDFSLPNGNNKLPHPDIESVFSKIKSSYYIKLTEAVQKIRPELVSDLMLEHEWIEEPRSLSDILEAMNELTDKIWYNRHQNWLCRIEIGENRIATKKDAGKYSPNVTPREVYNGARKAAKEKEKQYGKKNLGPWDDFEWGMLNGKLSALRWVLGEEWDFLDT
;
A
#
# COMPACT_ATOMS: atom_id res chain seq x y z
N MET A 1 -44.12 -6.19 -22.39
CA MET A 1 -43.29 -5.72 -23.52
C MET A 1 -44.04 -4.78 -24.46
N ASP A 2 -45.11 -4.09 -24.01
CA ASP A 2 -45.87 -3.10 -24.83
C ASP A 2 -45.26 -1.69 -24.83
N CYS A 3 -44.41 -1.37 -23.84
CA CYS A 3 -43.90 0.00 -23.68
C CYS A 3 -43.00 0.49 -24.83
N VAL A 4 -42.38 -0.41 -25.60
CA VAL A 4 -41.52 -0.05 -26.75
C VAL A 4 -42.35 0.22 -28.01
N THR A 5 -43.53 -0.38 -28.13
CA THR A 5 -44.43 -0.28 -29.30
C THR A 5 -45.55 0.75 -29.10
N GLU A 6 -45.81 1.16 -27.86
CA GLU A 6 -46.83 2.15 -27.52
C GLU A 6 -46.59 3.52 -28.19
N LYS A 7 -47.66 4.15 -28.71
CA LYS A 7 -47.61 5.49 -29.33
C LYS A 7 -47.09 6.59 -28.40
N LYS A 8 -47.25 6.42 -27.07
CA LYS A 8 -46.74 7.35 -26.05
C LYS A 8 -45.21 7.30 -25.86
N SER A 9 -44.54 6.33 -26.47
CA SER A 9 -43.07 6.17 -26.42
C SER A 9 -42.33 6.88 -27.55
N ALA A 10 -43.01 7.70 -28.35
CA ALA A 10 -42.38 8.45 -29.44
C ALA A 10 -41.32 9.41 -28.88
N GLY A 11 -40.07 9.27 -29.35
CA GLY A 11 -38.92 10.05 -28.86
C GLY A 11 -38.22 9.48 -27.62
N ILE A 12 -38.78 8.45 -26.98
CA ILE A 12 -38.17 7.79 -25.81
C ILE A 12 -37.27 6.64 -26.28
N LYS A 13 -36.04 6.61 -25.77
CA LYS A 13 -35.08 5.52 -25.98
C LYS A 13 -35.03 4.63 -24.74
N PHE A 14 -35.03 3.33 -24.95
CA PHE A 14 -34.94 2.32 -23.90
C PHE A 14 -33.58 1.65 -23.93
N SER A 15 -33.06 1.32 -22.75
CA SER A 15 -31.85 0.52 -22.60
C SER A 15 -32.13 -0.61 -21.60
N PHE A 16 -31.89 -1.84 -22.04
CA PHE A 16 -31.92 -3.00 -21.17
C PHE A 16 -30.48 -3.30 -20.72
N VAL A 17 -30.29 -3.39 -19.40
CA VAL A 17 -28.99 -3.67 -18.80
C VAL A 17 -29.12 -4.90 -17.93
N THR A 18 -28.27 -5.91 -18.16
CA THR A 18 -28.28 -7.15 -17.37
C THR A 18 -26.87 -7.62 -17.04
N HIS A 19 -26.68 -8.16 -15.85
CA HIS A 19 -25.47 -8.90 -15.49
C HIS A 19 -25.59 -10.40 -15.75
N ASN A 20 -26.81 -10.89 -15.97
CA ASN A 20 -27.06 -12.29 -16.31
C ASN A 20 -26.84 -12.50 -17.81
N THR A 21 -25.59 -12.79 -18.17
CA THR A 21 -25.21 -13.08 -19.56
C THR A 21 -25.47 -14.52 -19.97
N SER A 22 -25.78 -15.44 -19.03
CA SER A 22 -26.11 -16.83 -19.39
C SER A 22 -27.47 -16.91 -20.07
N ASP A 23 -28.44 -16.13 -19.59
CA ASP A 23 -29.83 -16.28 -20.04
C ASP A 23 -30.23 -15.23 -21.09
N PHE A 24 -29.61 -14.05 -21.06
CA PHE A 24 -30.03 -12.91 -21.87
C PHE A 24 -29.06 -12.56 -23.00
N SER A 25 -27.89 -13.18 -23.05
CA SER A 25 -26.93 -12.98 -24.13
C SER A 25 -26.89 -14.17 -25.10
N LEU A 26 -26.26 -13.96 -26.25
CA LEU A 26 -26.06 -15.00 -27.26
C LEU A 26 -25.30 -16.23 -26.69
N PRO A 27 -25.89 -17.44 -26.70
CA PRO A 27 -25.23 -18.64 -26.21
C PRO A 27 -23.99 -18.99 -27.02
N ASN A 28 -22.88 -19.33 -26.35
CA ASN A 28 -21.60 -19.71 -26.97
C ASN A 28 -21.05 -18.67 -27.97
N GLY A 29 -21.39 -17.39 -27.78
CA GLY A 29 -21.04 -16.31 -28.70
C GLY A 29 -20.57 -15.05 -27.98
N ASN A 30 -20.77 -13.91 -28.63
CA ASN A 30 -20.45 -12.63 -28.02
C ASN A 30 -21.54 -12.25 -27.02
N ASN A 31 -21.18 -12.25 -25.73
CA ASN A 31 -22.11 -11.93 -24.64
C ASN A 31 -22.66 -10.49 -24.69
N LYS A 32 -22.10 -9.61 -25.54
CA LYS A 32 -22.63 -8.26 -25.79
C LYS A 32 -23.82 -8.25 -26.75
N LEU A 33 -24.11 -9.36 -27.43
CA LEU A 33 -25.27 -9.52 -28.28
C LEU A 33 -26.41 -10.15 -27.47
N PRO A 34 -27.65 -9.68 -27.66
CA PRO A 34 -28.81 -10.25 -26.98
C PRO A 34 -29.05 -11.70 -27.41
N HIS A 35 -29.72 -12.48 -26.56
CA HIS A 35 -30.17 -13.82 -26.89
C HIS A 35 -31.14 -13.79 -28.10
N PRO A 36 -31.10 -14.76 -29.03
CA PRO A 36 -31.97 -14.78 -30.23
C PRO A 36 -33.46 -14.61 -29.93
N ASP A 37 -33.93 -15.19 -28.82
CA ASP A 37 -35.34 -15.11 -28.40
C ASP A 37 -35.83 -13.68 -28.11
N ILE A 38 -34.92 -12.78 -27.75
CA ILE A 38 -35.24 -11.38 -27.41
C ILE A 38 -34.57 -10.37 -28.33
N GLU A 39 -33.71 -10.82 -29.25
CA GLU A 39 -32.95 -9.97 -30.18
C GLU A 39 -33.88 -9.04 -30.98
N SER A 40 -35.03 -9.56 -31.41
CA SER A 40 -36.03 -8.82 -32.20
C SER A 40 -36.60 -7.58 -31.49
N VAL A 41 -36.49 -7.51 -30.15
CA VAL A 41 -36.95 -6.37 -29.36
C VAL A 41 -35.95 -5.21 -29.40
N PHE A 42 -34.69 -5.49 -29.73
CA PHE A 42 -33.60 -4.50 -29.73
C PHE A 42 -33.40 -3.88 -31.12
N SER A 43 -33.16 -2.57 -31.12
CA SER A 43 -32.88 -1.78 -32.31
C SER A 43 -31.84 -0.70 -31.99
N LYS A 44 -30.99 -0.38 -32.96
CA LYS A 44 -29.95 0.65 -32.78
C LYS A 44 -30.51 2.04 -32.41
N ILE A 45 -31.79 2.28 -32.72
CA ILE A 45 -32.42 3.60 -32.63
C ILE A 45 -33.27 3.73 -31.35
N LYS A 46 -34.04 2.69 -30.97
CA LYS A 46 -35.07 2.80 -29.92
C LYS A 46 -34.80 1.94 -28.68
N SER A 47 -34.12 0.81 -28.83
CA SER A 47 -33.99 -0.19 -27.75
C SER A 47 -32.60 -0.83 -27.78
N SER A 48 -31.72 -0.42 -26.88
CA SER A 48 -30.34 -0.94 -26.82
C SER A 48 -30.17 -2.00 -25.74
N TYR A 49 -29.26 -2.94 -25.98
CA TYR A 49 -28.86 -4.00 -25.04
C TYR A 49 -27.45 -3.71 -24.50
N TYR A 50 -27.26 -3.85 -23.19
CA TYR A 50 -25.98 -3.68 -22.54
C TYR A 50 -25.79 -4.72 -21.43
N ILE A 51 -24.54 -5.09 -21.18
CA ILE A 51 -24.17 -5.95 -20.05
C ILE A 51 -23.50 -5.20 -18.90
N LYS A 52 -23.20 -3.91 -19.13
CA LYS A 52 -22.59 -3.01 -18.15
C LYS A 52 -23.39 -1.72 -18.08
N LEU A 53 -23.76 -1.32 -16.87
CA LEU A 53 -24.47 -0.08 -16.63
C LEU A 53 -23.62 1.13 -17.07
N THR A 54 -22.31 1.10 -16.84
CA THR A 54 -21.40 2.18 -17.23
C THR A 54 -21.41 2.43 -18.74
N GLU A 55 -21.39 1.38 -19.57
CA GLU A 55 -21.47 1.51 -21.03
C GLU A 55 -22.83 2.10 -21.48
N ALA A 56 -23.92 1.73 -20.80
CA ALA A 56 -25.26 2.26 -21.07
C ALA A 56 -25.36 3.75 -20.72
N VAL A 57 -24.89 4.13 -19.53
CA VAL A 57 -24.91 5.52 -19.04
C VAL A 57 -23.97 6.39 -19.87
N GLN A 58 -22.77 5.91 -20.21
CA GLN A 58 -21.80 6.65 -21.03
C GLN A 58 -22.36 7.01 -22.41
N LYS A 59 -23.22 6.15 -22.99
CA LYS A 59 -23.86 6.43 -24.28
C LYS A 59 -25.04 7.42 -24.16
N ILE A 60 -25.67 7.54 -22.99
CA ILE A 60 -26.81 8.42 -22.77
C ILE A 60 -26.35 9.80 -22.28
N ARG A 61 -25.43 9.82 -21.33
CA ARG A 61 -24.90 11.00 -20.65
C ARG A 61 -23.41 10.79 -20.32
N PRO A 62 -22.52 10.98 -21.31
CA PRO A 62 -21.08 10.85 -21.11
C PRO A 62 -20.56 11.73 -19.98
N GLU A 63 -21.10 12.95 -19.82
CA GLU A 63 -20.70 13.93 -18.82
C GLU A 63 -20.89 13.42 -17.39
N LEU A 64 -21.99 12.72 -17.11
CA LEU A 64 -22.26 12.16 -15.78
C LEU A 64 -21.26 11.07 -15.40
N VAL A 65 -20.81 10.28 -16.38
CA VAL A 65 -19.79 9.24 -16.14
C VAL A 65 -18.45 9.90 -15.86
N SER A 66 -18.07 10.91 -16.63
CA SER A 66 -16.84 11.68 -16.39
C SER A 66 -16.84 12.35 -15.01
N ASP A 67 -17.96 12.96 -14.60
CA ASP A 67 -18.08 13.61 -13.30
C ASP A 67 -17.98 12.59 -12.14
N LEU A 68 -18.67 11.44 -12.26
CA LEU A 68 -18.58 10.36 -11.26
C LEU A 68 -17.19 9.72 -11.20
N MET A 69 -16.52 9.57 -12.35
CA MET A 69 -15.13 9.09 -12.38
C MET A 69 -14.21 10.11 -11.72
N LEU A 70 -14.36 11.41 -12.00
CA LEU A 70 -13.59 12.46 -11.33
C LEU A 70 -13.85 12.51 -9.81
N GLU A 71 -15.08 12.28 -9.35
CA GLU A 71 -15.39 12.21 -7.91
C GLU A 71 -14.80 10.96 -7.23
N HIS A 72 -14.71 9.83 -7.95
CA HIS A 72 -14.20 8.56 -7.40
C HIS A 72 -12.72 8.26 -7.72
N GLU A 73 -12.07 9.01 -8.61
CA GLU A 73 -10.64 8.86 -8.98
C GLU A 73 -9.68 9.53 -7.99
N TRP A 74 -10.15 10.21 -6.95
CA TRP A 74 -9.30 10.66 -5.82
C TRP A 74 -8.90 9.48 -4.90
N ILE A 75 -8.52 8.35 -5.49
CA ILE A 75 -7.84 7.27 -4.76
C ILE A 75 -6.36 7.68 -4.77
N GLU A 76 -5.87 8.20 -3.65
CA GLU A 76 -4.43 8.35 -3.45
C GLU A 76 -3.78 6.98 -3.71
N GLU A 77 -2.93 6.90 -4.74
CA GLU A 77 -2.21 5.66 -5.01
C GLU A 77 -1.30 5.34 -3.82
N PRO A 78 -1.39 4.13 -3.25
CA PRO A 78 -0.50 3.74 -2.17
C PRO A 78 0.95 3.78 -2.64
N ARG A 79 1.86 4.06 -1.71
CA ARG A 79 3.30 3.97 -1.96
C ARG A 79 3.65 2.60 -2.53
N SER A 80 4.59 2.56 -3.47
CA SER A 80 5.05 1.29 -4.02
C SER A 80 5.70 0.44 -2.92
N LEU A 81 5.68 -0.88 -3.07
CA LEU A 81 6.35 -1.78 -2.12
C LEU A 81 7.85 -1.44 -1.98
N SER A 82 8.51 -1.06 -3.08
CA SER A 82 9.91 -0.63 -3.06
C SER A 82 10.12 0.62 -2.19
N ASP A 83 9.26 1.63 -2.32
CA ASP A 83 9.37 2.86 -1.52
C ASP A 83 9.17 2.57 -0.02
N ILE A 84 8.22 1.69 0.29
CA ILE A 84 7.95 1.26 1.67
C ILE A 84 9.19 0.55 2.25
N LEU A 85 9.77 -0.40 1.52
CA LEU A 85 10.94 -1.14 1.97
C LEU A 85 12.18 -0.24 2.12
N GLU A 86 12.38 0.71 1.21
CA GLU A 86 13.48 1.68 1.31
C GLU A 86 13.33 2.58 2.55
N ALA A 87 12.12 3.10 2.78
CA ALA A 87 11.82 3.89 3.98
C ALA A 87 11.99 3.06 5.27
N MET A 88 11.55 1.80 5.28
CA MET A 88 11.76 0.89 6.42
C MET A 88 13.23 0.64 6.72
N ASN A 89 14.06 0.43 5.69
CA ASN A 89 15.50 0.24 5.85
C ASN A 89 16.16 1.48 6.44
N GLU A 90 15.83 2.67 5.94
CA GLU A 90 16.35 3.93 6.47
C GLU A 90 15.94 4.14 7.94
N LEU A 91 14.67 3.89 8.28
CA LEU A 91 14.19 4.01 9.66
C LEU A 91 14.88 3.01 10.60
N THR A 92 15.03 1.76 10.16
CA THR A 92 15.73 0.71 10.90
C THR A 92 17.18 1.11 11.18
N ASP A 93 17.89 1.61 10.18
CA ASP A 93 19.27 2.07 10.31
C ASP A 93 19.41 3.25 11.29
N LYS A 94 18.50 4.23 11.22
CA LYS A 94 18.48 5.38 12.15
C LYS A 94 18.19 4.97 13.58
N ILE A 95 17.20 4.09 13.77
CA ILE A 95 16.83 3.57 15.09
C ILE A 95 17.98 2.76 15.68
N TRP A 96 18.57 1.86 14.90
CA TRP A 96 19.77 1.11 15.30
C TRP A 96 20.92 2.05 15.68
N TYR A 97 21.17 3.09 14.89
CA TYR A 97 22.24 4.04 15.15
C TYR A 97 22.05 4.78 16.49
N ASN A 98 20.82 5.23 16.80
CA ASN A 98 20.53 5.84 18.10
C ASN A 98 20.84 4.89 19.26
N ARG A 99 20.36 3.64 19.14
CA ARG A 99 20.57 2.58 20.13
C ARG A 99 22.07 2.29 20.30
N HIS A 100 22.82 2.32 19.20
CA HIS A 100 24.28 2.19 19.21
C HIS A 100 24.96 3.35 19.97
N GLN A 101 24.56 4.61 19.75
CA GLN A 101 25.12 5.75 20.50
C GLN A 101 24.81 5.64 22.00
N ASN A 102 23.58 5.28 22.37
CA ASN A 102 23.22 5.04 23.77
C ASN A 102 24.04 3.91 24.39
N TRP A 103 24.28 2.84 23.63
CA TRP A 103 25.13 1.74 24.07
C TRP A 103 26.60 2.17 24.27
N LEU A 104 27.15 3.02 23.41
CA LEU A 104 28.49 3.61 23.59
C LEU A 104 28.55 4.49 24.84
N CYS A 105 27.54 5.32 25.09
CA CYS A 105 27.44 6.13 26.30
C CYS A 105 27.48 5.24 27.56
N ARG A 106 26.73 4.14 27.57
CA ARG A 106 26.76 3.15 28.68
C ARG A 106 28.14 2.51 28.88
N ILE A 107 28.92 2.32 27.82
CA ILE A 107 30.30 1.84 27.93
C ILE A 107 31.19 2.92 28.56
N GLU A 108 31.02 4.17 28.14
CA GLU A 108 31.81 5.30 28.63
C GLU A 108 31.62 5.56 30.13
N ILE A 109 30.37 5.48 30.62
CA ILE A 109 30.05 5.63 32.04
C ILE A 109 30.30 4.36 32.87
N GLY A 110 30.75 3.27 32.24
CA GLY A 110 31.14 2.03 32.91
C GLY A 110 29.98 1.07 33.26
N GLU A 111 28.75 1.36 32.85
CA GLU A 111 27.60 0.43 32.99
C GLU A 111 27.79 -0.84 32.13
N ASN A 112 28.37 -0.67 30.94
CA ASN A 112 28.77 -1.74 30.05
C ASN A 112 30.31 -1.80 29.94
N ARG A 113 30.87 -2.97 29.68
CA ARG A 113 32.31 -3.13 29.46
C ARG A 113 32.63 -4.01 28.27
N ILE A 114 33.80 -3.79 27.67
CA ILE A 114 34.32 -4.65 26.60
C ILE A 114 35.01 -5.87 27.22
N ALA A 115 34.75 -7.05 26.66
CA ALA A 115 35.33 -8.30 27.10
C ALA A 115 36.86 -8.28 27.05
N THR A 116 37.47 -8.86 28.07
CA THR A 116 38.91 -9.08 28.19
C THR A 116 39.25 -10.56 28.00
N LYS A 117 40.55 -10.91 27.97
CA LYS A 117 40.98 -12.32 27.92
C LYS A 117 40.42 -13.18 29.06
N LYS A 118 40.10 -12.58 30.21
CA LYS A 118 39.53 -13.27 31.37
C LYS A 118 38.07 -13.68 31.17
N ASP A 119 37.37 -13.05 30.22
CA ASP A 119 35.97 -13.29 29.91
C ASP A 119 35.78 -14.34 28.81
N ALA A 120 36.87 -14.92 28.29
CA ALA A 120 36.83 -15.87 27.18
C ALA A 120 35.94 -17.09 27.49
N GLY A 121 34.96 -17.34 26.61
CA GLY A 121 34.06 -18.51 26.70
C GLY A 121 32.97 -18.40 27.77
N LYS A 122 32.80 -17.25 28.43
CA LYS A 122 31.73 -17.04 29.43
C LYS A 122 30.77 -15.96 28.98
N TYR A 123 29.47 -16.25 29.07
CA TYR A 123 28.46 -15.22 28.96
C TYR A 123 28.45 -14.39 30.26
N SER A 124 28.39 -13.07 30.12
CA SER A 124 28.20 -12.16 31.25
C SER A 124 27.32 -11.00 30.79
N PRO A 125 26.26 -10.66 31.55
CA PRO A 125 25.46 -9.47 31.27
C PRO A 125 26.34 -8.24 31.20
N ASN A 126 26.03 -7.30 30.30
CA ASN A 126 26.74 -6.03 30.11
C ASN A 126 28.22 -6.15 29.70
N VAL A 127 28.66 -7.35 29.27
CA VAL A 127 30.00 -7.59 28.72
C VAL A 127 29.89 -7.86 27.22
N THR A 128 30.46 -6.99 26.39
CA THR A 128 30.41 -7.16 24.93
C THR A 128 31.73 -7.70 24.38
N PRO A 129 31.72 -8.77 23.57
CA PRO A 129 32.91 -9.24 22.87
C PRO A 129 33.57 -8.14 22.04
N ARG A 130 34.91 -8.10 22.03
CA ARG A 130 35.68 -7.07 21.33
C ARG A 130 35.39 -7.04 19.82
N GLU A 131 35.15 -8.20 19.21
CA GLU A 131 34.79 -8.30 17.80
C GLU A 131 33.44 -7.64 17.49
N VAL A 132 32.43 -7.89 18.33
CA VAL A 132 31.10 -7.25 18.23
C VAL A 132 31.23 -5.74 18.37
N TYR A 133 32.03 -5.27 19.33
CA TYR A 133 32.30 -3.84 19.51
C TYR A 133 32.95 -3.20 18.28
N ASN A 134 33.98 -3.83 17.73
CA ASN A 134 34.66 -3.33 16.54
C ASN A 134 33.75 -3.35 15.30
N GLY A 135 32.95 -4.41 15.15
CA GLY A 135 31.98 -4.55 14.07
C GLY A 135 30.90 -3.47 14.12
N ALA A 136 30.29 -3.26 15.29
CA ALA A 136 29.28 -2.22 15.49
C ALA A 136 29.85 -0.81 15.23
N ARG A 137 31.07 -0.52 15.67
CA ARG A 137 31.75 0.75 15.37
C ARG A 137 32.02 0.95 13.89
N LYS A 138 32.34 -0.12 13.16
CA LYS A 138 32.52 -0.06 11.70
C LYS A 138 31.19 0.21 10.99
N ALA A 139 30.14 -0.53 11.35
CA ALA A 139 28.80 -0.33 10.81
C ALA A 139 28.29 1.10 11.08
N ALA A 140 28.51 1.64 12.28
CA ALA A 140 28.12 3.02 12.61
C ALA A 140 28.80 4.04 11.68
N LYS A 141 30.10 3.89 11.40
CA LYS A 141 30.82 4.76 10.46
C LYS A 141 30.28 4.65 9.02
N GLU A 142 29.87 3.46 8.61
CA GLU A 142 29.25 3.25 7.30
C GLU A 142 27.91 4.00 7.21
N LYS A 143 27.09 3.95 8.27
CA LYS A 143 25.83 4.70 8.35
C LYS A 143 26.05 6.21 8.41
N GLU A 144 27.06 6.69 9.15
CA GLU A 144 27.47 8.10 9.15
C GLU A 144 27.84 8.58 7.73
N LYS A 145 28.51 7.74 6.93
CA LYS A 145 28.85 8.05 5.54
C LYS A 145 27.63 8.01 4.62
N GLN A 146 26.73 7.05 4.81
CA GLN A 146 25.54 6.85 3.99
C GLN A 146 24.52 7.99 4.16
N TYR A 147 24.18 8.32 5.41
CA TYR A 147 23.10 9.26 5.72
C TYR A 147 23.60 10.66 6.08
N GLY A 148 24.87 10.80 6.47
CA GLY A 148 25.40 12.02 7.06
C GLY A 148 24.98 12.17 8.53
N LYS A 149 25.91 12.58 9.38
CA LYS A 149 25.70 12.66 10.85
C LYS A 149 24.46 13.45 11.27
N LYS A 150 24.16 14.55 10.57
CA LYS A 150 22.99 15.41 10.86
C LYS A 150 21.65 14.70 10.71
N ASN A 151 21.59 13.62 9.92
CA ASN A 151 20.37 12.84 9.67
C ASN A 151 20.27 11.62 10.59
N LEU A 152 21.24 11.44 11.49
CA LEU A 152 21.33 10.34 12.46
C LEU A 152 21.17 10.84 13.91
N GLY A 153 20.50 11.98 14.07
CA GLY A 153 20.23 12.60 15.36
C GLY A 153 21.30 13.62 15.79
N PRO A 154 21.33 13.99 17.09
CA PRO A 154 20.48 13.47 18.16
C PRO A 154 18.99 13.79 17.94
N TRP A 155 18.12 12.95 18.45
CA TRP A 155 16.66 13.11 18.40
C TRP A 155 16.12 13.38 19.79
N ASP A 156 15.12 14.25 19.90
CA ASP A 156 14.35 14.40 21.15
C ASP A 156 13.35 13.24 21.34
N ASP A 157 12.64 13.22 22.48
CA ASP A 157 11.68 12.17 22.82
C ASP A 157 10.53 12.07 21.79
N PHE A 158 10.11 13.20 21.22
CA PHE A 158 9.04 13.24 20.23
C PHE A 158 9.52 12.70 18.88
N GLU A 159 10.66 13.18 18.39
CA GLU A 159 11.30 12.71 17.15
C GLU A 159 11.63 11.23 17.22
N TRP A 160 12.12 10.77 18.38
CA TRP A 160 12.38 9.36 18.64
C TRP A 160 11.10 8.53 18.61
N GLY A 161 10.03 8.98 19.26
CA GLY A 161 8.71 8.36 19.18
C GLY A 161 8.18 8.30 17.75
N MET A 162 8.35 9.39 16.99
CA MET A 162 7.93 9.49 15.60
C MET A 162 8.69 8.51 14.68
N LEU A 163 10.00 8.32 14.87
CA LEU A 163 10.77 7.34 14.11
C LEU A 163 10.26 5.92 14.33
N ASN A 164 10.06 5.53 15.59
CA ASN A 164 9.57 4.19 15.94
C ASN A 164 8.12 4.01 15.44
N GLY A 165 7.26 5.01 15.59
CA GLY A 165 5.88 4.99 15.09
C GLY A 165 5.79 4.85 13.57
N LYS A 166 6.66 5.55 12.82
CA LYS A 166 6.75 5.39 11.36
C LYS A 166 7.18 3.99 10.97
N LEU A 167 8.19 3.42 11.63
CA LEU A 167 8.65 2.06 11.35
C LEU A 167 7.55 1.03 11.63
N SER A 168 6.90 1.14 12.79
CA SER A 168 5.75 0.32 13.19
C SER A 168 4.61 0.39 12.16
N ALA A 169 4.24 1.59 11.72
CA ALA A 169 3.18 1.75 10.73
C ALA A 169 3.51 1.06 9.40
N LEU A 170 4.75 1.20 8.90
CA LEU A 170 5.16 0.54 7.65
C LEU A 170 5.21 -0.98 7.79
N ARG A 171 5.71 -1.50 8.93
CA ARG A 171 5.74 -2.92 9.25
C ARG A 171 4.34 -3.53 9.35
N TRP A 172 3.43 -2.82 10.01
CA TRP A 172 2.03 -3.22 10.12
C TRP A 172 1.34 -3.29 8.76
N VAL A 173 1.59 -2.32 7.88
CA VAL A 173 1.09 -2.36 6.48
C VAL A 173 1.60 -3.59 5.72
N LEU A 174 2.81 -4.08 6.03
CA LEU A 174 3.37 -5.31 5.44
C LEU A 174 2.98 -6.60 6.18
N GLY A 175 2.14 -6.51 7.21
CA GLY A 175 1.58 -7.66 7.93
C GLY A 175 2.30 -8.07 9.22
N GLU A 176 3.22 -7.25 9.73
CA GLU A 176 3.81 -7.45 11.06
C GLU A 176 2.92 -6.87 12.17
N GLU A 177 3.18 -7.26 13.43
CA GLU A 177 2.46 -6.71 14.59
C GLU A 177 2.86 -5.27 14.88
N TRP A 178 1.92 -4.49 15.43
CA TRP A 178 2.09 -3.04 15.64
C TRP A 178 3.28 -2.69 16.54
N ASP A 179 3.59 -3.53 17.52
CA ASP A 179 4.66 -3.35 18.50
C ASP A 179 6.00 -3.99 18.09
N PHE A 180 6.12 -4.49 16.85
CA PHE A 180 7.38 -5.05 16.36
C PHE A 180 8.41 -3.95 16.03
N LEU A 181 9.22 -3.59 17.03
CA LEU A 181 10.24 -2.51 16.96
C LEU A 181 11.69 -3.03 17.02
N ASP A 182 11.91 -4.31 16.77
CA ASP A 182 13.25 -4.89 16.71
C ASP A 182 14.01 -4.34 15.49
N THR A 183 15.22 -3.84 15.72
CA THR A 183 16.12 -3.26 14.70
C THR A 183 17.56 -3.63 14.99
#